data_AF-A0A4R0EMT2-F1
#
_entry.id   AF-A0A4R0EMT2-F1
#
_cell.length_a   1.000
_cell.length_b   1.000
_cell.length_c   1.000
_cell.angle_alpha   90.00
_cell.angle_beta   90.00
_cell.angle_gamma   90.00
#
_symmetry.space_group_name_H-M   'P 1'
#
loop_
_entity.id
_entity.type
_entity.pdbx_description
1 polymer ?
#
loop_
_entity_poly.entity_id
_entity_poly.type
_entity_poly.pdbx_seq_one_letter_code
_entity_poly.pdbx_strand_id
1 'polypeptide(L)'
;MKFEVLYEIGAHAILDGYYREAISSFAASLERFYEFSIKVILKKSCNDQVIEQAWKKIASQYERQMGAFVFLWVNQFQDLPTVLSDKMVQLRNSVIHKGVIPTREESVRYGDEVLRIINALKKELKDQYSTELENVVFQHLLRSHQRVNSNSSPSTMCISTIVSLTNGEVDHDQKTLEEHLKSLSQQREKYKSIL
;
A
#
# COMPACT_ATOMS: atom_id res chain seq x y z
N MET A 1 -7.76 -2.55 0.28
CA MET A 1 -7.51 -1.09 0.30
C MET A 1 -6.87 -0.61 -1.01
N LYS A 2 -6.82 0.70 -1.31
CA LYS A 2 -6.21 1.21 -2.56
C LYS A 2 -4.73 0.87 -2.71
N PHE A 3 -3.94 0.96 -1.64
CA PHE A 3 -2.50 0.69 -1.70
C PHE A 3 -2.23 -0.77 -2.08
N GLU A 4 -3.03 -1.72 -1.61
CA GLU A 4 -2.92 -3.14 -1.95
C GLU A 4 -3.10 -3.37 -3.44
N VAL A 5 -4.15 -2.79 -4.03
CA VAL A 5 -4.42 -2.87 -5.46
C VAL A 5 -3.30 -2.24 -6.28
N LEU A 6 -2.79 -1.07 -5.86
CA LEU A 6 -1.67 -0.40 -6.53
C LEU A 6 -0.38 -1.23 -6.46
N TYR A 7 -0.15 -1.94 -5.36
CA TYR A 7 0.99 -2.83 -5.24
C TYR A 7 0.88 -4.01 -6.22
N GLU A 8 -0.29 -4.66 -6.29
CA GLU A 8 -0.55 -5.76 -7.24
C GLU A 8 -0.46 -5.30 -8.70
N ILE A 9 -0.94 -4.10 -9.02
CA ILE A 9 -0.76 -3.50 -10.36
C ILE A 9 0.74 -3.38 -10.68
N GLY A 10 1.56 -2.96 -9.71
CA GLY A 10 3.01 -2.89 -9.89
C GLY A 10 3.65 -4.25 -10.14
N ALA A 11 3.23 -5.28 -9.40
CA ALA A 11 3.71 -6.65 -9.59
C ALA A 11 3.33 -7.20 -10.98
N HIS A 12 2.09 -7.00 -11.40
CA HIS A 12 1.66 -7.36 -12.75
C HIS A 12 2.40 -6.59 -13.85
N ALA A 13 2.66 -5.30 -13.65
CA ALA A 13 3.46 -4.51 -14.58
C ALA A 13 4.88 -5.05 -14.75
N ILE A 14 5.51 -5.59 -13.69
CA ILE A 14 6.80 -6.31 -13.83
C ILE A 14 6.65 -7.53 -14.74
N LEU A 15 5.63 -8.36 -14.50
CA LEU A 15 5.42 -9.57 -15.31
C LEU A 15 5.18 -9.27 -16.79
N ASP A 16 4.60 -8.11 -17.07
CA ASP A 16 4.25 -7.66 -18.43
C ASP A 16 5.38 -6.83 -19.09
N GLY A 17 6.51 -6.60 -18.39
CA GLY A 17 7.66 -5.84 -18.91
C GLY A 17 7.53 -4.31 -18.80
N TYR A 18 6.47 -3.81 -18.14
CA TYR A 18 6.20 -2.39 -17.92
C TYR A 18 6.89 -1.88 -16.64
N TYR A 19 8.22 -1.88 -16.64
CA TYR A 19 9.04 -1.63 -15.44
C TYR A 19 8.92 -0.22 -14.89
N ARG A 20 8.70 0.78 -15.76
CA ARG A 20 8.47 2.17 -15.35
C ARG A 20 7.12 2.30 -14.62
N GLU A 21 6.09 1.67 -15.17
CA GLU A 21 4.74 1.62 -14.61
C GLU A 21 4.71 0.87 -13.28
N ALA A 22 5.56 -0.16 -13.15
CA ALA A 22 5.76 -0.87 -11.88
C ALA A 22 6.26 0.07 -10.78
N ILE A 23 7.36 0.81 -11.03
CA ILE A 23 7.90 1.77 -10.05
C ILE A 23 6.88 2.86 -9.71
N SER A 24 6.16 3.39 -10.70
CA SER A 24 5.11 4.38 -10.46
C SER A 24 3.99 3.82 -9.58
N SER A 25 3.58 2.57 -9.82
CA SER A 25 2.52 1.89 -9.06
C SER A 25 2.94 1.57 -7.63
N PHE A 26 4.16 1.06 -7.42
CA PHE A 26 4.70 0.83 -6.07
C PHE A 26 4.88 2.12 -5.28
N ALA A 27 5.35 3.20 -5.93
CA ALA A 27 5.44 4.50 -5.28
C ALA A 27 4.06 4.96 -4.81
N ALA A 28 3.06 4.95 -5.71
CA ALA A 28 1.69 5.32 -5.39
C ALA A 28 1.06 4.44 -4.29
N SER A 29 1.39 3.14 -4.28
CA SER A 29 0.99 2.21 -3.21
C SER A 29 1.50 2.71 -1.85
N LEU A 30 2.78 3.01 -1.74
CA LEU A 30 3.39 3.51 -0.50
C LEU A 30 2.76 4.84 -0.05
N GLU A 31 2.46 5.78 -0.96
CA GLU A 31 1.79 7.03 -0.58
C GLU A 31 0.39 6.78 -0.02
N ARG A 32 -0.39 5.89 -0.65
CA ARG A 32 -1.72 5.51 -0.17
C ARG A 32 -1.65 4.74 1.15
N PHE A 33 -0.55 4.06 1.43
CA PHE A 33 -0.30 3.44 2.73
C PHE A 33 0.02 4.47 3.82
N TYR A 34 0.77 5.53 3.53
CA TYR A 34 0.96 6.63 4.49
C TYR A 34 -0.35 7.35 4.81
N GLU A 35 -1.19 7.60 3.79
CA GLU A 35 -2.56 8.10 4.00
C GLU A 35 -3.35 7.21 4.96
N PHE A 36 -3.32 5.89 4.73
CA PHE A 36 -3.99 4.92 5.59
C PHE A 36 -3.44 4.98 7.02
N SER A 37 -2.13 5.00 7.19
CA SER A 37 -1.47 5.07 8.50
C SER A 37 -1.86 6.32 9.28
N ILE A 38 -1.87 7.48 8.63
CA ILE A 38 -2.34 8.74 9.24
C ILE A 38 -3.77 8.58 9.75
N LYS A 39 -4.67 8.02 8.93
CA LYS A 39 -6.08 7.83 9.30
C LYS A 39 -6.24 6.88 10.48
N VAL A 40 -5.46 5.79 10.53
CA VAL A 40 -5.45 4.85 11.67
C VAL A 40 -5.01 5.55 12.95
N ILE A 41 -3.88 6.27 12.92
CA ILE A 41 -3.35 6.95 14.10
C ILE A 41 -4.35 8.01 14.62
N LEU A 42 -4.89 8.84 13.73
CA LEU A 42 -5.83 9.89 14.10
C LEU A 42 -7.18 9.35 14.60
N LYS A 43 -7.57 8.14 14.20
CA LYS A 43 -8.85 7.53 14.60
C LYS A 43 -8.98 7.36 16.11
N LYS A 44 -7.85 7.23 16.82
CA LYS A 44 -7.79 7.14 18.28
C LYS A 44 -8.26 8.41 18.99
N SER A 45 -7.97 9.58 18.41
CA SER A 45 -8.17 10.90 19.05
C SER A 45 -9.15 11.80 18.32
N CYS A 46 -9.56 11.47 17.11
CA CYS A 46 -10.38 12.32 16.26
C CYS A 46 -11.55 11.55 15.64
N ASN A 47 -12.69 12.22 15.48
CA ASN A 47 -13.80 11.67 14.72
C ASN A 47 -13.56 11.76 13.20
N ASP A 48 -14.32 10.99 12.43
CA ASP A 48 -14.13 10.87 10.98
C ASP A 48 -14.30 12.17 10.22
N GLN A 49 -15.21 13.03 10.67
CA GLN A 49 -15.48 14.31 10.02
C GLN A 49 -14.26 15.23 10.09
N VAL A 50 -13.63 15.33 11.27
CA VAL A 50 -12.42 16.13 11.46
C VAL A 50 -11.26 15.57 10.64
N ILE A 51 -11.07 14.25 10.64
CA ILE A 51 -10.02 13.59 9.85
C ILE A 51 -10.22 13.86 8.35
N GLU A 52 -11.45 13.75 7.85
CA GLU A 52 -11.75 13.98 6.44
C GLU A 52 -11.53 15.45 6.03
N GLN A 53 -11.95 16.40 6.88
CA GLN A 53 -11.72 17.83 6.65
C GLN A 53 -10.22 18.17 6.64
N ALA A 54 -9.44 17.59 7.56
CA ALA A 54 -7.99 17.75 7.58
C ALA A 54 -7.34 17.15 6.32
N TRP A 55 -7.74 15.94 5.93
CA TRP A 55 -7.21 15.26 4.74
C TRP A 55 -7.47 16.06 3.45
N LYS A 56 -8.67 16.64 3.29
CA LYS A 56 -9.01 17.49 2.14
C LYS A 56 -8.05 18.67 1.94
N LYS A 57 -7.41 19.17 3.01
CA LYS A 57 -6.44 20.28 2.93
C LYS A 57 -5.09 19.87 2.35
N ILE A 58 -4.73 18.59 2.41
CA ILE A 58 -3.41 18.07 2.00
C ILE A 58 -3.50 17.02 0.89
N ALA A 59 -4.71 16.62 0.46
CA ALA A 59 -4.95 15.49 -0.44
C ALA A 59 -4.21 15.55 -1.79
N SER A 60 -3.90 16.74 -2.30
CA SER A 60 -3.19 16.95 -3.56
C SER A 60 -1.68 17.23 -3.42
N GLN A 61 -1.13 17.17 -2.20
CA GLN A 61 0.22 17.62 -1.89
C GLN A 61 1.03 16.51 -1.22
N TYR A 62 1.66 15.67 -2.05
CA TYR A 62 2.42 14.51 -1.57
C TYR A 62 3.50 14.88 -0.53
N GLU A 63 4.27 15.94 -0.76
CA GLU A 63 5.31 16.36 0.19
C GLU A 63 4.73 16.75 1.56
N ARG A 64 3.55 17.39 1.57
CA ARG A 64 2.86 17.72 2.83
C ARG A 64 2.27 16.49 3.50
N GLN A 65 1.78 15.52 2.73
CA GLN A 65 1.32 14.23 3.26
C GLN A 65 2.48 13.48 3.92
N MET A 66 3.64 13.43 3.28
CA MET A 66 4.83 12.81 3.84
C MET A 66 5.28 13.51 5.12
N GLY A 67 5.37 14.84 5.12
CA GLY A 67 5.73 15.60 6.31
C GLY A 67 4.74 15.36 7.46
N ALA A 68 3.43 15.39 7.18
CA ALA A 68 2.39 15.09 8.16
C ALA A 68 2.51 13.66 8.72
N PHE A 69 2.78 12.67 7.86
CA PHE A 69 2.99 11.29 8.28
C PHE A 69 4.19 11.17 9.23
N VAL A 70 5.35 11.73 8.87
CA VAL A 70 6.57 11.64 9.67
C VAL A 70 6.37 12.26 11.06
N PHE A 71 5.85 13.48 11.13
CA PHE A 71 5.65 14.14 12.43
C PHE A 71 4.57 13.46 13.27
N LEU A 72 3.49 12.98 12.66
CA LEU A 72 2.45 12.23 13.38
C LEU A 72 3.01 10.91 13.93
N TRP A 73 3.84 10.23 13.14
CA TRP A 73 4.49 8.98 13.56
C TRP A 73 5.43 9.21 14.73
N VAL A 74 6.35 10.18 14.63
CA VAL A 74 7.27 10.53 15.72
C VAL A 74 6.51 10.90 16.99
N ASN A 75 5.46 11.71 16.87
CA ASN A 75 4.63 12.07 18.03
C ASN A 75 4.02 10.83 18.70
N GLN A 76 3.64 9.82 17.93
CA GLN A 76 2.90 8.68 18.44
C GLN A 76 3.77 7.52 18.92
N PHE A 77 4.81 7.20 18.18
CA PHE A 77 5.69 6.05 18.41
C PHE A 77 6.99 6.44 19.11
N GLN A 78 7.27 7.74 19.25
CA GLN A 78 8.53 8.26 19.81
C GLN A 78 9.78 7.74 19.08
N ASP A 79 9.60 7.37 17.81
CA ASP A 79 10.64 6.86 16.91
C ASP A 79 10.38 7.36 15.48
N LEU A 80 11.39 7.30 14.61
CA LEU A 80 11.24 7.65 13.20
C LEU A 80 10.55 6.51 12.44
N PRO A 81 9.62 6.82 11.51
CA PRO A 81 9.07 5.78 10.64
C PRO A 81 10.17 5.24 9.72
N THR A 82 10.06 3.96 9.37
CA THR A 82 10.84 3.43 8.25
C THR A 82 10.35 4.10 6.96
N VAL A 83 11.28 4.72 6.22
CA VAL A 83 11.01 5.40 4.95
C VAL A 83 11.97 4.90 3.86
N LEU A 84 11.70 5.26 2.61
CA LEU A 84 12.58 4.96 1.48
C LEU A 84 13.96 5.59 1.69
N SER A 85 15.01 4.83 1.41
CA SER A 85 16.37 5.37 1.34
C SER A 85 16.52 6.39 0.21
N ASP A 86 17.48 7.32 0.36
CA ASP A 86 17.76 8.35 -0.65
C ASP A 86 18.00 7.77 -2.05
N LYS A 87 18.68 6.61 -2.13
CA LYS A 87 18.92 5.90 -3.40
C LYS A 87 17.60 5.51 -4.07
N MET A 88 16.65 4.99 -3.31
CA MET A 88 15.34 4.58 -3.84
C MET A 88 14.46 5.80 -4.19
N VAL A 89 14.57 6.88 -3.42
CA VAL A 89 13.92 8.16 -3.76
C VAL A 89 14.47 8.70 -5.08
N GLN A 90 15.79 8.69 -5.27
CA GLN A 90 16.43 9.13 -6.52
C GLN A 90 16.04 8.27 -7.72
N LEU A 91 15.99 6.94 -7.55
CA LEU A 91 15.51 6.01 -8.59
C LEU A 91 14.06 6.34 -8.99
N ARG A 92 13.16 6.47 -8.02
CA ARG A 92 11.76 6.84 -8.28
C ARG A 92 11.65 8.18 -8.99
N ASN A 93 12.39 9.19 -8.55
CA ASN A 93 12.34 10.53 -9.14
C ASN A 93 12.89 10.54 -10.57
N SER A 94 13.95 9.78 -10.86
CA SER A 94 14.50 9.68 -12.22
C SER A 94 13.52 9.00 -13.17
N VAL A 95 12.84 7.94 -12.72
CA VAL A 95 11.84 7.24 -13.52
C VAL A 95 10.61 8.12 -13.75
N ILE A 96 10.03 8.70 -12.69
CA ILE A 96 8.78 9.48 -12.80
C ILE A 96 9.00 10.79 -13.57
N HIS A 97 10.03 11.56 -13.22
CA HIS A 97 10.20 12.93 -13.70
C HIS A 97 11.17 13.07 -14.87
N LYS A 98 12.16 12.18 -15.00
CA LYS A 98 13.16 12.24 -16.08
C LYS A 98 12.92 11.22 -17.20
N GLY A 99 11.89 10.37 -17.05
CA GLY A 99 11.54 9.38 -18.07
C GLY A 99 12.55 8.24 -18.20
N VAL A 100 13.39 8.00 -17.17
CA VAL A 100 14.32 6.87 -17.17
C VAL A 100 13.52 5.55 -17.23
N ILE A 101 13.94 4.64 -18.10
CA ILE A 101 13.38 3.28 -18.18
C ILE A 101 14.23 2.38 -17.26
N PRO A 102 13.67 1.89 -16.14
CA PRO A 102 14.38 1.03 -15.23
C PRO A 102 14.50 -0.40 -15.78
N THR A 103 15.50 -1.13 -15.30
CA THR A 103 15.62 -2.58 -15.49
C THR A 103 14.61 -3.34 -14.64
N ARG A 104 14.37 -4.62 -14.96
CA ARG A 104 13.53 -5.52 -14.14
C ARG A 104 14.06 -5.57 -12.71
N GLU A 105 15.37 -5.71 -12.56
CA GLU A 105 16.03 -5.85 -11.26
C GLU A 105 15.89 -4.57 -10.43
N GLU A 106 15.96 -3.38 -11.05
CA GLU A 106 15.67 -2.12 -10.37
C GLU A 106 14.22 -2.04 -9.91
N SER A 107 13.26 -2.43 -10.75
CA SER A 107 11.85 -2.40 -10.40
C SER A 107 11.48 -3.41 -9.31
N VAL A 108 12.06 -4.62 -9.35
CA VAL A 108 11.89 -5.62 -8.29
C VAL A 108 12.47 -5.10 -6.98
N ARG A 109 13.73 -4.60 -6.98
CA ARG A 109 14.36 -4.04 -5.78
C ARG A 109 13.55 -2.89 -5.18
N TYR A 110 13.01 -2.01 -6.02
CA TYR A 110 12.18 -0.91 -5.55
C TYR A 110 10.87 -1.42 -4.93
N GLY A 111 10.21 -2.40 -5.56
CA GLY A 111 9.00 -3.02 -5.03
C GLY A 111 9.21 -3.78 -3.72
N ASP A 112 10.35 -4.48 -3.57
CA ASP A 112 10.76 -5.13 -2.31
C ASP A 112 10.99 -4.12 -1.18
N GLU A 113 11.65 -3.00 -1.47
CA GLU A 113 11.85 -1.96 -0.46
C GLU A 113 10.52 -1.35 0.00
N VAL A 114 9.59 -1.11 -0.95
CA VAL A 114 8.24 -0.65 -0.62
C VAL A 114 7.51 -1.68 0.24
N LEU A 115 7.59 -2.97 -0.09
CA LEU A 115 6.98 -4.05 0.68
C LEU A 115 7.53 -4.12 2.10
N ARG A 116 8.85 -4.05 2.25
CA ARG A 116 9.54 -4.03 3.55
C ARG A 116 9.04 -2.88 4.42
N ILE A 117 8.95 -1.68 3.86
CA ILE A 117 8.45 -0.49 4.57
C ILE A 117 6.99 -0.70 5.00
N ILE A 118 6.13 -1.12 4.07
CA ILE A 118 4.71 -1.36 4.37
C ILE A 118 4.57 -2.39 5.49
N ASN A 119 5.29 -3.52 5.43
CA ASN A 119 5.19 -4.56 6.44
C ASN A 119 5.72 -4.10 7.82
N ALA A 120 6.82 -3.36 7.86
CA ALA A 120 7.35 -2.80 9.10
C ALA A 120 6.35 -1.84 9.77
N LEU A 121 5.82 -0.88 9.02
CA LEU A 121 4.85 0.09 9.55
C LEU A 121 3.50 -0.58 9.89
N LYS A 122 3.05 -1.54 9.08
CA LYS A 122 1.84 -2.32 9.32
C LYS A 122 1.94 -3.08 10.64
N LYS A 123 3.10 -3.67 10.94
CA LYS A 123 3.35 -4.37 12.20
C LYS A 123 3.19 -3.43 13.40
N GLU A 124 3.84 -2.26 13.38
CA GLU A 124 3.71 -1.26 14.46
C GLU A 124 2.26 -0.79 14.65
N LEU A 125 1.52 -0.58 13.56
CA LEU A 125 0.09 -0.25 13.63
C LEU A 125 -0.75 -1.40 14.19
N LYS A 126 -0.46 -2.65 13.84
CA LYS A 126 -1.16 -3.81 14.43
C LYS A 126 -0.89 -3.93 15.92
N ASP A 127 0.35 -3.72 16.34
CA ASP A 127 0.77 -3.91 17.73
C ASP A 127 0.20 -2.82 18.65
N GLN A 128 0.06 -1.56 18.19
CA GLN A 128 -0.35 -0.43 19.03
C GLN A 128 -1.73 0.17 18.69
N TYR A 129 -2.28 -0.13 17.52
CA TYR A 129 -3.48 0.50 16.93
C TYR A 129 -4.46 -0.54 16.34
N SER A 130 -4.49 -1.78 16.84
CA SER A 130 -5.33 -2.86 16.28
C SER A 130 -6.81 -2.46 16.15
N THR A 131 -7.41 -1.90 17.20
CA THR A 131 -8.81 -1.47 17.21
C THR A 131 -9.09 -0.38 16.16
N GLU A 132 -8.23 0.63 16.08
CA GLU A 132 -8.36 1.73 15.11
C GLU A 132 -8.14 1.24 13.67
N LEU A 133 -7.17 0.34 13.48
CA LEU A 133 -6.89 -0.31 12.21
C LEU A 133 -8.13 -1.07 11.71
N GLU A 134 -8.71 -1.92 12.55
CA GLU A 134 -9.93 -2.67 12.25
C GLU A 134 -11.08 -1.73 11.90
N ASN A 135 -11.27 -0.65 12.67
CA ASN A 135 -12.29 0.35 12.41
C ASN A 135 -12.12 1.02 11.05
N VAL A 136 -10.90 1.44 10.69
CA VAL A 136 -10.63 2.08 9.39
C VAL A 136 -10.84 1.09 8.24
N VAL A 137 -10.40 -0.16 8.39
CA VAL A 137 -10.62 -1.22 7.40
C VAL A 137 -12.12 -1.49 7.22
N PHE A 138 -12.86 -1.67 8.31
CA PHE A 138 -14.30 -1.91 8.27
C PHE A 138 -15.07 -0.76 7.61
N GLN A 139 -14.74 0.48 7.95
CA GLN A 139 -15.34 1.66 7.31
C GLN A 139 -15.05 1.72 5.81
N HIS A 140 -13.84 1.32 5.38
CA HIS A 140 -13.51 1.26 3.96
C HIS A 140 -14.37 0.21 3.23
N LEU A 141 -14.56 -0.97 3.81
CA LEU A 141 -15.39 -2.03 3.25
C LEU A 141 -16.85 -1.57 3.10
N LEU A 142 -17.42 -0.94 4.15
CA LEU A 142 -18.77 -0.40 4.11
C LEU A 142 -18.96 0.66 3.01
N ARG A 143 -18.03 1.62 2.92
CA ARG A 143 -18.08 2.67 1.88
C ARG A 143 -17.93 2.11 0.47
N SER A 144 -17.19 1.02 0.31
CA SER A 144 -17.03 0.36 -0.98
C SER A 144 -18.29 -0.39 -1.38
N HIS A 145 -18.94 -1.06 -0.43
CA HIS A 145 -20.24 -1.72 -0.63
C HIS A 145 -21.34 -0.74 -1.04
N GLN A 146 -21.45 0.42 -0.39
CA GLN A 146 -22.45 1.45 -0.73
C GLN A 146 -22.34 1.99 -2.16
N ARG A 147 -21.19 1.81 -2.82
CA ARG A 147 -20.97 2.23 -4.22
C ARG A 147 -21.42 1.16 -5.23
N VAL A 148 -21.66 -0.06 -4.79
CA VAL A 148 -22.15 -1.17 -5.60
C VAL A 148 -23.66 -1.30 -5.32
N ASN A 149 -24.50 -1.27 -6.36
CA ASN A 149 -25.96 -1.27 -6.22
C ASN A 149 -26.47 -2.35 -5.23
N SER A 150 -27.43 -1.94 -4.40
CA SER A 150 -27.91 -2.54 -3.16
C SER A 150 -28.58 -3.93 -3.24
N ASN A 151 -28.47 -4.65 -4.35
CA ASN A 151 -29.15 -5.95 -4.55
C ASN A 151 -28.21 -7.17 -4.42
N SER A 152 -26.95 -6.95 -4.03
CA SER A 152 -25.95 -8.01 -3.88
C SER A 152 -25.66 -8.21 -2.40
N SER A 153 -25.67 -9.46 -1.91
CA SER A 153 -25.20 -9.77 -0.56
C SER A 153 -23.75 -9.31 -0.40
N PRO A 154 -23.37 -8.65 0.71
CA PRO A 154 -22.00 -8.20 0.92
C PRO A 154 -21.06 -9.41 0.90
N SER A 155 -20.22 -9.49 -0.13
CA SER A 155 -19.08 -10.41 -0.16
C SER A 155 -17.90 -9.70 0.47
N THR A 156 -17.35 -10.26 1.55
CA THR A 156 -16.14 -9.77 2.23
C THR A 156 -14.85 -10.31 1.61
N MET A 157 -14.95 -11.03 0.48
CA MET A 157 -13.78 -11.58 -0.22
C MET A 157 -12.85 -10.45 -0.65
N CYS A 158 -11.65 -10.43 -0.07
CA CYS A 158 -10.57 -9.56 -0.50
C CYS A 158 -9.60 -10.36 -1.37
N ILE A 159 -8.99 -9.70 -2.36
CA ILE A 159 -7.85 -10.25 -3.07
C ILE A 159 -6.74 -10.44 -2.03
N SER A 160 -6.20 -11.65 -1.92
CA SER A 160 -5.03 -11.94 -1.09
C SER A 160 -3.79 -11.31 -1.74
N THR A 161 -3.57 -10.02 -1.48
CA THR A 161 -2.39 -9.28 -1.95
C THR A 161 -1.21 -9.51 -1.01
N ILE A 162 0.03 -9.39 -1.50
CA ILE A 162 1.23 -9.56 -0.65
C ILE A 162 1.34 -8.50 0.45
N VAL A 163 0.63 -7.37 0.32
CA VAL A 163 0.53 -6.31 1.33
C VAL A 163 -0.81 -6.32 2.10
N SER A 164 -1.55 -7.44 2.03
CA SER A 164 -2.87 -7.58 2.64
C SER A 164 -2.88 -7.24 4.13
N LEU A 165 -3.93 -6.53 4.56
CA LEU A 165 -4.20 -6.23 5.97
C LEU A 165 -4.92 -7.38 6.68
N THR A 166 -5.64 -8.21 5.93
CA THR A 166 -6.57 -9.23 6.46
C THR A 166 -6.04 -10.65 6.38
N ASN A 167 -4.84 -10.85 5.81
CA ASN A 167 -4.24 -12.18 5.71
C ASN A 167 -3.68 -12.63 7.06
N GLY A 168 -4.14 -13.79 7.53
CA GLY A 168 -3.71 -14.44 8.79
C GLY A 168 -2.63 -15.51 8.62
N GLU A 169 -2.03 -15.62 7.43
CA GLU A 169 -0.89 -16.52 7.22
C GLU A 169 0.34 -16.01 7.97
N VAL A 170 0.87 -16.83 8.88
CA VAL A 170 1.99 -16.51 9.80
C VAL A 170 3.27 -16.06 9.05
N ASP A 171 3.42 -16.48 7.79
CA ASP A 171 4.62 -16.24 6.98
C ASP A 171 4.38 -15.29 5.79
N HIS A 172 3.17 -14.70 5.71
CA HIS A 172 2.77 -13.86 4.59
C HIS A 172 3.63 -12.59 4.45
N ASP A 173 4.02 -12.02 5.58
CA ASP A 173 4.78 -10.77 5.64
C ASP A 173 6.29 -10.97 5.42
N GLN A 174 6.76 -12.22 5.28
CA GLN A 174 8.15 -12.57 4.97
C GLN A 174 8.39 -12.87 3.49
N LYS A 175 7.32 -13.03 2.69
CA LYS A 175 7.43 -13.28 1.25
C LYS A 175 8.11 -12.11 0.54
N THR A 176 9.04 -12.42 -0.34
CA THR A 176 9.67 -11.46 -1.25
C THR A 176 8.77 -11.16 -2.45
N LEU A 177 8.98 -10.02 -3.11
CA LEU A 177 8.28 -9.70 -4.36
C LEU A 177 8.57 -10.76 -5.44
N GLU A 178 9.79 -11.29 -5.52
CA GLU A 178 10.14 -12.31 -6.51
C GLU A 178 9.34 -13.61 -6.30
N GLU A 179 9.12 -14.04 -5.06
CA GLU A 179 8.25 -15.18 -4.74
C GLU A 179 6.79 -14.90 -5.11
N HIS A 180 6.32 -13.69 -4.86
CA HIS A 180 4.99 -13.25 -5.26
C HIS A 180 4.81 -13.26 -6.77
N LEU A 181 5.78 -12.72 -7.52
CA LEU A 181 5.77 -12.71 -8.98
C LEU A 181 5.71 -14.13 -9.56
N LYS A 182 6.43 -15.10 -8.96
CA LYS A 182 6.34 -16.51 -9.33
C LYS A 182 4.93 -17.07 -9.12
N SER A 183 4.33 -16.80 -7.96
CA SER A 183 2.94 -17.22 -7.65
C SER A 183 1.95 -16.61 -8.65
N LEU A 184 2.03 -15.30 -8.91
CA LEU A 184 1.17 -14.62 -9.87
C LEU A 184 1.33 -15.17 -11.30
N SER A 185 2.56 -15.46 -11.71
CA SER A 185 2.84 -16.07 -13.01
C SER A 185 2.20 -17.45 -13.13
N GLN A 186 2.34 -18.31 -12.12
CA GLN A 186 1.70 -19.63 -12.08
C GLN A 186 0.17 -19.53 -12.13
N GLN A 187 -0.41 -18.58 -11.39
CA GLN A 187 -1.85 -18.32 -11.43
C GLN A 187 -2.31 -17.91 -12.83
N ARG A 188 -1.61 -16.99 -13.48
CA ARG A 188 -1.91 -16.54 -14.85
C ARG A 188 -1.88 -17.71 -15.85
N GLU A 189 -0.88 -18.58 -15.77
CA GLU A 189 -0.80 -19.76 -16.65
C GLU A 189 -1.93 -20.76 -16.38
N LYS A 190 -2.30 -20.98 -15.12
CA LYS A 190 -3.45 -21.83 -14.77
C LYS A 190 -4.75 -21.29 -15.36
N TYR A 191 -4.99 -19.98 -15.29
CA TYR A 191 -6.20 -19.38 -15.89
C TYR A 191 -6.20 -19.48 -17.42
N LYS A 192 -5.06 -19.33 -18.08
CA LYS A 192 -4.95 -19.56 -19.53
C LYS A 192 -5.26 -21.00 -19.92
N SER A 193 -4.94 -21.97 -19.08
CA SER A 193 -5.20 -23.40 -19.37
C SER A 193 -6.67 -23.83 -19.25
N ILE A 194 -7.54 -22.94 -18.74
CA ILE A 194 -8.97 -23.20 -18.49
C ILE A 194 -9.86 -22.48 -19.55
N LEU A 195 -9.26 -21.67 -20.42
CA LEU A 195 -9.92 -20.96 -21.53
C LEU A 195 -9.56 -21.60 -22.87
#